data_AF-A0A1Q6NLP9-F1
#
_entry.id   AF-A0A1Q6NLP9-F1
#
_cell.length_a   1.000
_cell.length_b   1.000
_cell.length_c   1.000
_cell.angle_alpha   90.00
_cell.angle_beta   90.00
_cell.angle_gamma   90.00
#
_symmetry.space_group_name_H-M   'P 1'
#
loop_
_entity.id
_entity.type
_entity.pdbx_description
1 polymer ?
#
loop_
_entity_poly.entity_id
_entity_poly.type
_entity_poly.pdbx_seq_one_letter_code
_entity_poly.pdbx_strand_id
1 'polypeptide(L)'
;MDKKISVISDLDGKKIVVISDIRFKGKRNINWEGVEQYLKEYIGDCYEVVETSDQVYIGSDFPGELKGSGDTKRLYGANAKAKANATQGIPMLLQCATNRRWQENFKGKHNVDAKFGWYRFTTRFALPVYNNDTGDLERFNIFRIEMLIRHAADGNLYLYDMVNIKKEMSTPLEQ
;
A
#
# COMPACT_ATOMS: atom_id res chain seq x y z
N MET A 1 4.42 -13.72 -19.96
CA MET A 1 4.26 -13.38 -18.52
C MET A 1 3.49 -12.08 -18.47
N ASP A 2 2.22 -12.12 -18.08
CA ASP A 2 1.42 -10.92 -17.87
C ASP A 2 2.02 -10.11 -16.72
N LYS A 3 2.98 -9.21 -17.02
CA LYS A 3 3.60 -8.34 -16.01
C LYS A 3 2.65 -7.19 -15.69
N LYS A 4 1.49 -7.54 -15.09
CA LYS A 4 0.52 -6.58 -14.53
C LYS A 4 1.15 -5.70 -13.45
N ILE A 5 2.22 -6.20 -12.82
CA ILE A 5 3.03 -5.49 -11.84
C ILE A 5 4.50 -5.63 -12.23
N SER A 6 5.24 -4.53 -12.16
CA SER A 6 6.70 -4.49 -12.38
C SER A 6 7.36 -3.53 -11.41
N VAL A 7 8.69 -3.57 -11.31
CA VAL A 7 9.46 -2.65 -10.46
C VAL A 7 10.45 -1.90 -11.35
N ILE A 8 10.40 -0.57 -11.27
CA ILE A 8 11.38 0.33 -11.89
C ILE A 8 12.16 1.06 -10.79
N SER A 9 13.21 1.77 -11.16
CA SER A 9 13.95 2.66 -10.25
C SER A 9 13.93 4.08 -10.80
N ASP A 10 13.82 5.07 -9.92
CA ASP A 10 14.02 6.46 -10.31
C ASP A 10 15.51 6.81 -10.46
N LEU A 11 15.80 8.10 -10.72
CA LEU A 11 17.16 8.61 -10.90
C LEU A 11 18.05 8.42 -9.66
N ASP A 12 17.45 8.33 -8.47
CA ASP A 12 18.16 8.09 -7.20
C ASP A 12 18.29 6.58 -6.89
N GLY A 13 17.84 5.71 -7.79
CA GLY A 13 17.81 4.26 -7.58
C GLY A 13 16.67 3.79 -6.67
N LYS A 14 15.75 4.67 -6.25
CA LYS A 14 14.62 4.30 -5.38
C LYS A 14 13.59 3.53 -6.18
N LYS A 15 13.12 2.42 -5.61
CA LYS A 15 12.17 1.50 -6.27
C LYS A 15 10.78 2.11 -6.36
N ILE A 16 10.12 1.87 -7.49
CA ILE A 16 8.72 2.22 -7.74
C ILE A 16 8.02 0.98 -8.29
N VAL A 17 6.98 0.53 -7.61
CA VAL A 17 6.13 -0.59 -8.06
C VAL A 17 5.10 -0.08 -9.07
N VAL A 18 5.21 -0.48 -10.32
CA VAL A 18 4.27 -0.08 -11.38
C VAL A 18 3.15 -1.10 -11.48
N ILE A 19 1.90 -0.67 -11.25
CA ILE A 19 0.71 -1.50 -11.35
C ILE A 19 -0.04 -1.11 -12.64
N SER A 20 0.25 -1.84 -13.72
CA SER A 20 -0.17 -1.50 -15.08
C SER A 20 -1.63 -1.83 -15.39
N ASP A 21 -2.22 -2.79 -14.69
CA ASP A 21 -3.64 -3.14 -14.82
C ASP A 21 -4.35 -2.88 -13.48
N ILE A 22 -5.27 -1.91 -13.47
CA ILE A 22 -5.98 -1.49 -12.26
C ILE A 22 -7.35 -2.16 -12.14
N ARG A 23 -7.53 -2.98 -11.11
CA ARG A 23 -8.80 -3.65 -10.79
C ARG A 23 -9.88 -2.69 -10.31
N PHE A 24 -9.54 -1.72 -9.46
CA PHE A 24 -10.50 -0.83 -8.83
C PHE A 24 -10.61 0.49 -9.61
N LYS A 25 -11.47 0.52 -10.63
CA LYS A 25 -11.56 1.63 -11.61
C LYS A 25 -12.41 2.82 -11.17
N GLY A 26 -13.24 2.67 -10.12
CA GLY A 26 -14.17 3.69 -9.65
C GLY A 26 -13.50 5.04 -9.37
N LYS A 27 -13.97 6.11 -10.03
CA LYS A 27 -13.39 7.47 -9.89
C LYS A 27 -13.87 8.21 -8.63
N ARG A 28 -15.13 8.02 -8.23
CA ARG A 28 -15.78 8.73 -7.11
C ARG A 28 -15.97 7.85 -5.89
N ASN A 29 -16.47 6.63 -6.07
CA ASN A 29 -16.72 5.68 -5.01
C ASN A 29 -15.97 4.37 -5.28
N ILE A 30 -15.09 3.98 -4.36
CA ILE A 30 -14.44 2.68 -4.37
C ILE A 30 -15.36 1.67 -3.69
N ASN A 31 -15.57 0.51 -4.32
CA ASN A 31 -16.22 -0.62 -3.67
C ASN A 31 -15.23 -1.27 -2.68
N TRP A 32 -15.15 -0.71 -1.48
CA TRP A 32 -14.23 -1.20 -0.44
C TRP A 32 -14.57 -2.61 0.06
N GLU A 33 -15.83 -3.03 -0.04
CA GLU A 33 -16.19 -4.43 0.23
C GLU A 33 -15.53 -5.36 -0.79
N GLY A 34 -15.53 -4.99 -2.07
CA GLY A 34 -14.79 -5.72 -3.10
C GLY A 34 -13.28 -5.71 -2.89
N VAL A 35 -12.72 -4.64 -2.32
CA VAL A 35 -11.29 -4.57 -1.94
C VAL A 35 -11.01 -5.54 -0.78
N GLU A 36 -11.87 -5.56 0.25
CA GLU A 36 -11.73 -6.49 1.37
C GLU A 36 -11.80 -7.95 0.91
N GLN A 37 -12.77 -8.31 0.07
CA GLN A 37 -12.87 -9.68 -0.44
C GLN A 37 -11.64 -10.07 -1.26
N TYR A 38 -11.10 -9.15 -2.08
CA TYR A 38 -9.86 -9.39 -2.81
C TYR A 38 -8.67 -9.62 -1.86
N LEU A 39 -8.56 -8.83 -0.78
CA LEU A 39 -7.46 -8.94 0.17
C LEU A 39 -7.42 -10.27 0.92
N LYS A 40 -8.53 -10.99 1.02
CA LYS A 40 -8.58 -12.33 1.63
C LYS A 40 -7.69 -13.34 0.90
N GLU A 41 -7.41 -13.12 -0.39
CA GLU A 41 -6.50 -13.96 -1.19
C GLU A 41 -5.07 -13.96 -0.63
N TYR A 42 -4.67 -12.95 0.13
CA TYR A 42 -3.34 -12.84 0.73
C TYR A 42 -3.23 -13.40 2.15
N ILE A 43 -4.33 -13.79 2.80
CA ILE A 43 -4.31 -14.19 4.22
C ILE A 43 -3.42 -15.43 4.40
N GLY A 44 -2.50 -15.35 5.36
CA GLY A 44 -1.55 -16.42 5.66
C GLY A 44 -0.24 -16.32 4.88
N ASP A 45 -0.15 -15.46 3.87
CA ASP A 45 1.09 -15.19 3.16
C ASP A 45 2.10 -14.45 4.05
N CYS A 46 3.38 -14.58 3.68
CA CYS A 46 4.49 -13.87 4.29
C CYS A 46 5.39 -13.29 3.19
N TYR A 47 5.82 -12.04 3.37
CA TYR A 47 6.66 -11.32 2.42
C TYR A 47 7.84 -10.68 3.15
N GLU A 48 9.03 -10.79 2.57
CA GLU A 48 10.24 -10.16 3.09
C GLU A 48 10.33 -8.70 2.64
N VAL A 49 10.68 -7.80 3.56
CA VAL A 49 11.19 -6.47 3.23
C VAL A 49 12.69 -6.56 2.98
N VAL A 50 13.13 -6.38 1.73
CA VAL A 50 14.52 -6.69 1.33
C VAL A 50 15.56 -5.80 2.03
N GLU A 51 15.24 -4.53 2.32
CA GLU A 51 16.17 -3.61 2.98
C GLU A 51 16.54 -4.07 4.41
N THR A 52 15.62 -4.74 5.10
CA THR A 52 15.75 -5.04 6.54
C THR A 52 15.65 -6.53 6.87
N SER A 53 15.36 -7.37 5.87
CA SER A 53 15.07 -8.80 6.01
C SER A 53 13.92 -9.12 6.98
N ASP A 54 13.07 -8.14 7.29
CA ASP A 54 11.88 -8.33 8.12
C ASP A 54 10.85 -9.20 7.37
N GLN A 55 10.39 -10.27 8.00
CA GLN A 55 9.32 -11.13 7.48
C GLN A 55 7.96 -10.59 7.93
N VAL A 56 7.13 -10.14 6.99
CA VAL A 56 5.83 -9.51 7.25
C VAL A 56 4.70 -10.42 6.80
N TYR A 57 3.88 -10.86 7.75
CA TYR A 57 2.72 -11.71 7.52
C TYR A 57 1.45 -10.91 7.21
N ILE A 58 0.54 -11.52 6.46
CA ILE A 58 -0.80 -11.00 6.22
C ILE A 58 -1.79 -11.72 7.13
N GLY A 59 -2.23 -11.01 8.18
CA GLY A 59 -3.22 -11.52 9.14
C GLY A 59 -4.64 -11.56 8.58
N SER A 60 -5.50 -12.39 9.18
CA SER A 60 -6.90 -12.51 8.78
C SER A 60 -7.74 -11.25 9.06
N ASP A 61 -7.25 -10.37 9.94
CA ASP A 61 -7.85 -9.10 10.29
C ASP A 61 -7.50 -7.96 9.32
N PHE A 62 -6.37 -8.07 8.60
CA PHE A 62 -5.88 -7.02 7.69
C PHE A 62 -6.92 -6.54 6.67
N PRO A 63 -7.70 -7.42 5.98
CA PRO A 63 -8.71 -6.95 5.03
C PRO A 63 -9.77 -6.04 5.67
N GLY A 64 -10.25 -6.43 6.85
CA GLY A 64 -11.26 -5.67 7.60
C GLY A 64 -10.70 -4.37 8.15
N GLU A 65 -9.45 -4.39 8.63
CA GLU A 65 -8.75 -3.20 9.12
C GLU A 65 -8.51 -2.19 8.01
N LEU A 66 -7.99 -2.62 6.85
CA LEU A 66 -7.77 -1.73 5.71
C LEU A 66 -9.07 -1.10 5.23
N LYS A 67 -10.18 -1.85 5.13
CA LYS A 67 -11.50 -1.28 4.79
C LYS A 67 -11.97 -0.29 5.86
N GLY A 68 -11.89 -0.71 7.12
CA GLY A 68 -12.55 -0.07 8.26
C GLY A 68 -11.80 1.13 8.85
N SER A 69 -10.53 1.33 8.48
CA SER A 69 -9.67 2.30 9.13
C SER A 69 -10.13 3.74 8.94
N GLY A 70 -9.83 4.57 9.95
CA GLY A 70 -10.09 6.01 9.88
C GLY A 70 -9.32 6.68 8.74
N ASP A 71 -8.16 6.15 8.35
CA ASP A 71 -7.42 6.62 7.18
C ASP A 71 -8.23 6.38 5.91
N THR A 72 -8.66 5.14 5.67
CA THR A 72 -9.45 4.77 4.48
C THR A 72 -10.74 5.57 4.37
N LYS A 73 -11.47 5.75 5.48
CA LYS A 73 -12.73 6.51 5.53
C LYS A 73 -12.58 7.99 5.17
N ARG A 74 -11.40 8.57 5.35
CA ARG A 74 -11.11 9.97 5.00
C ARG A 74 -10.64 10.14 3.55
N LEU A 75 -10.30 9.05 2.85
CA LEU A 75 -9.83 9.12 1.48
C LEU A 75 -11.00 9.27 0.50
N TYR A 76 -10.79 10.08 -0.52
CA TYR A 76 -11.72 10.29 -1.62
C TYR A 76 -10.97 10.43 -2.95
N GLY A 77 -11.70 10.27 -4.05
CA GLY A 77 -11.20 10.49 -5.41
C GLY A 77 -9.92 9.69 -5.73
N ALA A 78 -8.91 10.40 -6.24
CA ALA A 78 -7.67 9.78 -6.70
C ALA A 78 -6.90 9.03 -5.60
N ASN A 79 -6.92 9.51 -4.36
CA ASN A 79 -6.20 8.87 -3.26
C ASN A 79 -6.90 7.60 -2.79
N ALA A 80 -8.24 7.59 -2.71
CA ALA A 80 -9.00 6.37 -2.42
C ALA A 80 -8.75 5.30 -3.48
N LYS A 81 -8.82 5.70 -4.76
CA LYS A 81 -8.49 4.83 -5.89
C LYS A 81 -7.06 4.31 -5.81
N ALA A 82 -6.11 5.15 -5.44
CA ALA A 82 -4.72 4.76 -5.36
C ALA A 82 -4.47 3.76 -4.22
N LYS A 83 -5.02 3.98 -3.02
CA LYS A 83 -4.93 3.03 -1.90
C LYS A 83 -5.57 1.69 -2.27
N ALA A 84 -6.76 1.70 -2.87
CA ALA A 84 -7.43 0.49 -3.30
C ALA A 84 -6.59 -0.32 -4.30
N ASN A 85 -5.99 0.34 -5.31
CA ASN A 85 -5.19 -0.37 -6.32
C ASN A 85 -3.79 -0.74 -5.82
N ALA A 86 -3.25 -0.07 -4.79
CA ALA A 86 -2.02 -0.47 -4.13
C ALA A 86 -2.12 -1.87 -3.51
N THR A 87 -3.32 -2.31 -3.11
CA THR A 87 -3.54 -3.67 -2.59
C THR A 87 -3.13 -4.78 -3.56
N GLN A 88 -3.17 -4.50 -4.87
CA GLN A 88 -2.72 -5.46 -5.89
C GLN A 88 -1.21 -5.66 -5.85
N GLY A 89 -0.47 -4.66 -5.36
CA GLY A 89 0.99 -4.66 -5.32
C GLY A 89 1.59 -5.12 -4.00
N ILE A 90 0.81 -5.59 -3.03
CA ILE A 90 1.29 -5.87 -1.65
C ILE A 90 2.62 -6.64 -1.61
N PRO A 91 2.80 -7.76 -2.35
CA PRO A 91 4.06 -8.50 -2.32
C PRO A 91 5.26 -7.63 -2.69
N MET A 92 5.18 -6.96 -3.84
CA MET A 92 6.25 -6.10 -4.35
C MET A 92 6.41 -4.81 -3.54
N LEU A 93 5.31 -4.28 -2.98
CA LEU A 93 5.32 -3.08 -2.15
C LEU A 93 6.06 -3.32 -0.84
N LEU A 94 5.84 -4.47 -0.19
CA LEU A 94 6.58 -4.92 0.99
C LEU A 94 8.04 -5.19 0.64
N GLN A 95 8.29 -5.92 -0.45
CA GLN A 95 9.65 -6.21 -0.90
C GLN A 95 10.49 -4.96 -1.16
N CYS A 96 9.88 -3.92 -1.73
CA CYS A 96 10.51 -2.63 -2.03
C CYS A 96 10.39 -1.60 -0.89
N ALA A 97 9.83 -1.97 0.26
CA ALA A 97 9.63 -1.03 1.35
C ALA A 97 10.97 -0.66 2.01
N THR A 98 11.09 0.59 2.44
CA THR A 98 12.31 1.19 3.00
C THR A 98 11.97 2.06 4.20
N ASN A 99 12.97 2.67 4.85
CA ASN A 99 12.77 3.68 5.90
C ASN A 99 11.91 3.14 7.07
N ARG A 100 12.36 2.01 7.63
CA ARG A 100 11.79 1.36 8.81
C ARG A 100 11.86 2.30 10.02
N ARG A 101 10.71 2.67 10.57
CA ARG A 101 10.60 3.54 11.76
C ARG A 101 9.75 2.88 12.83
N TRP A 102 10.29 2.74 14.03
CA TRP A 102 9.56 2.23 15.18
C TRP A 102 8.73 3.33 15.84
N GLN A 103 7.55 2.97 16.37
CA GLN A 103 6.70 3.81 17.19
C GLN A 103 6.15 3.00 18.36
N GLU A 104 6.23 3.58 19.55
CA GLU A 104 5.66 2.98 20.76
C GLU A 104 4.13 2.88 20.66
N ASN A 105 3.57 1.84 21.26
CA ASN A 105 2.13 1.66 21.34
C ASN A 105 1.54 2.45 22.51
N PHE A 106 1.07 3.67 22.25
CA PHE A 106 0.45 4.53 23.26
C PHE A 106 -1.02 4.21 23.57
N LYS A 107 -1.64 3.21 22.91
CA LYS A 107 -3.06 2.89 23.07
C LYS A 107 -3.24 1.56 23.79
N GLY A 108 -3.79 1.62 25.01
CA GLY A 108 -4.08 0.44 25.84
C GLY A 108 -4.98 -0.63 25.21
N LYS A 109 -5.71 -0.30 24.12
CA LYS A 109 -6.54 -1.26 23.38
C LYS A 109 -5.73 -2.31 22.59
N HIS A 110 -4.46 -2.05 22.29
CA HIS A 110 -3.61 -2.94 21.46
C HIS A 110 -2.50 -3.65 22.25
N ASN A 111 -2.70 -3.87 23.56
CA ASN A 111 -1.67 -4.45 24.43
C ASN A 111 -1.26 -5.88 24.05
N VAL A 112 -2.09 -6.60 23.30
CA VAL A 112 -1.78 -7.93 22.75
C VAL A 112 -1.38 -7.85 21.28
N ASP A 113 -2.17 -7.13 20.46
CA ASP A 113 -1.99 -7.09 19.00
C ASP A 113 -0.74 -6.34 18.55
N ALA A 114 -0.30 -5.33 19.31
CA ALA A 114 0.91 -4.55 19.05
C ALA A 114 1.75 -4.44 20.32
N LYS A 115 1.93 -5.58 21.00
CA LYS A 115 2.65 -5.69 22.28
C LYS A 115 4.04 -5.04 22.23
N PHE A 116 4.74 -5.18 21.12
CA PHE A 116 6.09 -4.66 20.94
C PHE A 116 6.13 -3.37 20.09
N GLY A 117 4.97 -2.74 19.91
CA GLY A 117 4.84 -1.49 19.16
C GLY A 117 4.54 -1.68 17.68
N TRP A 118 4.84 -0.63 16.94
CA TRP A 118 4.51 -0.48 15.53
C TRP A 118 5.74 -0.15 14.72
N TYR A 119 5.78 -0.61 13.48
CA TYR A 119 6.74 -0.17 12.48
C TYR A 119 6.03 0.48 11.32
N ARG A 120 6.69 1.47 10.73
CA ARG A 120 6.28 2.08 9.47
C ARG A 120 7.37 1.88 8.46
N PHE A 121 7.02 1.33 7.31
CA PHE A 121 7.88 1.29 6.14
C PHE A 121 7.28 2.19 5.05
N THR A 122 8.13 2.86 4.30
CA THR A 122 7.76 3.69 3.17
C THR A 122 7.94 2.91 1.88
N THR A 123 6.96 2.95 0.99
CA THR A 123 7.05 2.38 -0.36
C THR A 123 6.40 3.30 -1.38
N ARG A 124 6.72 3.12 -2.66
CA ARG A 124 6.25 3.95 -3.76
C ARG A 124 5.68 3.10 -4.88
N PHE A 125 4.62 3.59 -5.50
CA PHE A 125 3.98 2.90 -6.62
C PHE A 125 3.43 3.87 -7.66
N ALA A 126 3.31 3.36 -8.88
CA ALA A 126 2.81 4.10 -10.02
C ALA A 126 1.51 3.48 -10.53
N LEU A 127 0.51 4.31 -10.78
CA LEU A 127 -0.76 3.91 -11.41
C LEU A 127 -0.95 4.61 -12.75
N PRO A 128 -1.43 3.89 -13.78
CA PRO A 128 -1.72 4.46 -15.07
C PRO A 128 -2.91 5.43 -15.01
N VAL A 129 -2.84 6.48 -15.80
CA VAL A 129 -3.93 7.40 -16.10
C VAL A 129 -4.25 7.26 -17.57
N TYR A 130 -5.48 6.89 -17.87
CA TYR A 130 -5.97 6.75 -19.24
C TYR A 130 -6.79 7.98 -19.63
N ASN A 131 -6.67 8.38 -20.89
CA ASN A 131 -7.56 9.32 -21.52
C ASN A 131 -8.96 8.71 -21.58
N ASN A 132 -9.99 9.47 -21.21
CA ASN A 132 -11.35 8.92 -21.15
C ASN A 132 -12.00 8.76 -22.52
N ASP A 133 -11.54 9.53 -23.51
CA ASP A 133 -12.14 9.60 -24.83
C ASP A 133 -11.48 8.59 -25.78
N THR A 134 -10.14 8.49 -25.73
CA THR A 134 -9.39 7.56 -26.59
C THR A 134 -9.09 6.22 -25.92
N GLY A 135 -9.07 6.17 -24.58
CA GLY A 135 -8.65 4.99 -23.82
C GLY A 135 -7.13 4.80 -23.77
N ASP A 136 -6.36 5.72 -24.34
CA ASP A 136 -4.90 5.63 -24.38
C ASP A 136 -4.26 5.96 -23.02
N LEU A 137 -3.11 5.35 -22.75
CA LEU A 137 -2.30 5.67 -21.57
C LEU A 137 -1.68 7.07 -21.72
N GLU A 138 -2.09 8.02 -20.90
CA GLU A 138 -1.54 9.39 -20.91
C GLU A 138 -0.25 9.49 -20.10
N ARG A 139 -0.24 8.91 -18.90
CA ARG A 139 0.88 9.01 -17.95
C ARG A 139 0.73 8.01 -16.80
N PHE A 140 1.76 7.94 -15.96
CA PHE A 140 1.68 7.34 -14.64
C PHE A 140 1.68 8.42 -13.55
N ASN A 141 0.82 8.25 -12.54
CA ASN A 141 0.91 9.02 -11.30
C ASN A 141 1.67 8.18 -10.27
N ILE A 142 2.71 8.76 -9.67
CA ILE A 142 3.46 8.12 -8.59
C ILE A 142 2.85 8.53 -7.24
N PHE A 143 2.77 7.57 -6.33
CA PHE A 143 2.28 7.73 -4.98
C PHE A 143 3.29 7.15 -3.99
N ARG A 144 3.45 7.84 -2.87
CA ARG A 144 4.07 7.31 -1.66
C ARG A 144 2.99 6.77 -0.75
N ILE A 145 3.25 5.66 -0.07
CA ILE A 145 2.38 5.09 0.97
C ILE A 145 3.22 4.50 2.10
N GLU A 146 2.64 4.42 3.29
CA GLU A 146 3.28 3.78 4.45
C GLU A 146 2.61 2.44 4.77
N MET A 147 3.42 1.38 4.79
CA MET A 147 3.02 0.07 5.29
C MET A 147 3.09 0.13 6.82
N LEU A 148 1.92 0.11 7.49
CA LEU A 148 1.83 0.10 8.95
C LEU A 148 1.86 -1.35 9.42
N ILE A 149 2.91 -1.71 10.14
CA ILE A 149 3.18 -3.07 10.58
C ILE A 149 3.06 -3.12 12.11
N ARG A 150 2.27 -4.05 12.65
CA ARG A 150 2.23 -4.31 14.09
C ARG A 150 3.26 -5.38 14.45
N HIS A 151 3.87 -5.24 15.62
CA HIS A 151 4.72 -6.27 16.20
C HIS A 151 3.95 -6.93 17.35
N ALA A 152 3.41 -8.12 17.05
CA ALA A 152 2.44 -8.80 17.90
C ALA A 152 3.11 -9.61 19.01
N ALA A 153 2.31 -10.06 19.99
CA ALA A 153 2.81 -10.78 21.16
C ALA A 153 3.50 -12.12 20.87
N ASP A 154 3.23 -12.73 19.70
CA ASP A 154 3.90 -13.93 19.19
C ASP A 154 5.30 -13.65 18.63
N GLY A 155 5.72 -12.39 18.56
CA GLY A 155 7.00 -11.95 18.01
C GLY A 155 6.99 -11.73 16.49
N ASN A 156 5.85 -11.94 15.83
CA ASN A 156 5.74 -11.77 14.38
C ASN A 156 5.33 -10.34 14.00
N LEU A 157 5.69 -9.96 12.78
CA LEU A 157 5.31 -8.71 12.15
C LEU A 157 4.11 -8.95 11.23
N TYR A 158 3.05 -8.15 11.40
CA TYR A 158 1.86 -8.25 10.56
C TYR A 158 1.54 -6.93 9.88
N LEU A 159 1.26 -6.96 8.58
CA LEU A 159 0.70 -5.80 7.88
C LEU A 159 -0.68 -5.50 8.46
N TYR A 160 -0.83 -4.32 9.04
CA TYR A 160 -2.05 -3.91 9.73
C TYR A 160 -2.89 -2.93 8.90
N ASP A 161 -2.25 -1.95 8.24
CA ASP A 161 -2.92 -1.02 7.32
C ASP A 161 -1.88 -0.45 6.31
N MET A 162 -2.37 0.19 5.26
CA MET A 162 -1.59 0.95 4.27
C MET A 162 -2.01 2.42 4.33
N VAL A 163 -1.27 3.25 5.04
CA VAL A 163 -1.71 4.59 5.47
C VAL A 163 -0.90 5.71 4.85
N ASN A 164 -1.33 6.96 5.07
CA ASN A 164 -0.58 8.16 4.69
C ASN A 164 -0.26 8.20 3.18
N ILE A 165 -1.20 7.74 2.36
CA ILE A 165 -1.07 7.81 0.92
C ILE A 165 -0.97 9.26 0.45
N LYS A 166 0.04 9.55 -0.36
CA LYS A 166 0.27 10.88 -0.92
C LYS A 166 0.74 10.75 -2.37
N LYS A 167 0.05 11.45 -3.27
CA LYS A 167 0.53 11.61 -4.65
C LYS A 167 1.83 12.42 -4.64
N GLU A 168 2.84 11.94 -5.34
CA GLU A 168 4.04 12.72 -5.60
C GLU A 168 3.74 13.74 -6.71
N MET A 169 4.01 15.00 -6.42
CA MET A 169 3.86 16.06 -7.41
C MET A 169 5.07 15.99 -8.31
N SER A 170 4.86 15.81 -9.62
CA SER A 170 5.83 16.26 -10.60
C SER A 170 5.98 17.78 -10.39
N THR A 171 7.21 18.27 -10.33
CA THR A 171 7.52 19.70 -10.38
C THR A 171 6.61 20.36 -11.45
N PRO A 172 6.03 21.54 -11.21
CA PRO A 172 5.25 22.22 -12.24
C PRO A 172 6.10 22.31 -13.51
N LEU A 173 5.51 22.00 -14.67
CA LEU A 173 6.10 22.40 -15.94
C LEU A 173 6.33 23.92 -15.85
N GLU A 174 7.57 24.36 -16.04
CA GLU A 174 7.86 25.79 -16.20
C GLU A 174 6.92 26.32 -17.28
N GLN A 175 6.18 27.38 -16.93
CA GLN A 175 5.24 28.07 -17.82
C GLN A 175 6.00 28.90 -18.85
#